data_AF-A0A370P8R4-F1
#
_entry.id   AF-A0A370P8R4-F1
#
_cell.length_a   1.000
_cell.length_b   1.000
_cell.length_c   1.000
_cell.angle_alpha   90.00
_cell.angle_beta   90.00
_cell.angle_gamma   90.00
#
_symmetry.space_group_name_H-M   'P 1'
#
loop_
_entity.id
_entity.type
_entity.pdbx_description
1 polymer ?
#
loop_
_entity_poly.entity_id
_entity_poly.type
_entity_poly.pdbx_seq_one_letter_code
_entity_poly.pdbx_strand_id
1 'polypeptide(L)'
;MQRPAQPSASAAGKIQKIVNSMGDSKMPNDNSAPQACIACKKRKGKCDRAFPSCSYCKRRSQPCYYHAVGFGSLFPSHTACFPPAYFLDHDHLETLAPKLPPVSLEVPPWVWSEIGDIQQQKEIASQFFSTIHLWMPIVSKKLFMDYLLYPLPFDRADMAVLCLAMKLAIWIPSANSPDPQTTTYIVTRQLLFGNVISRALTLPALQASVLIAVYEVGHAIYPAAHLSITTCANYAMTLGLGWKNSCWEECTQSWIKAEERRRVWWAIVILERYISLGWQACPIISEGPGIDEVLPIYDAAWDEGVMVSGHSMTTSTPCNVNMGRFARLAQGTYLLDRVLRHTHDRTMSAKSREEEAIQLDKTLRALVVFTASETERRDMKICSQTALCQSALAILHAPYLSPSSGASKYRRSLARNAMNQLSHEFLGESKRILHGAGLHFEATSPLSFHWGYMASAHFALLSQADPQSDASSAQETVHSALKMGNARWRAAGAYLGILDARQAMGLP
;
A
#
# COMPACT_ATOMS: atom_id res chain seq x y z
N MET A 1 -51.12 19.33 27.34
CA MET A 1 -51.88 19.67 26.11
C MET A 1 -51.55 21.11 25.71
N GLN A 2 -50.66 21.30 24.74
CA GLN A 2 -50.42 22.58 24.06
C GLN A 2 -50.30 22.28 22.55
N ARG A 3 -51.07 23.01 21.73
CA ARG A 3 -51.17 22.88 20.27
C ARG A 3 -49.99 23.55 19.56
N PRO A 4 -49.56 23.09 18.37
CA PRO A 4 -48.59 23.79 17.55
C PRO A 4 -49.25 24.92 16.74
N ALA A 5 -48.49 26.00 16.51
CA ALA A 5 -48.88 27.17 15.73
C ALA A 5 -48.69 26.96 14.21
N GLN A 6 -49.62 27.50 13.41
CA GLN A 6 -49.56 27.52 11.94
C GLN A 6 -48.66 28.66 11.41
N PRO A 7 -48.01 28.51 10.24
CA PRO A 7 -47.28 29.60 9.58
C PRO A 7 -48.19 30.52 8.75
N SER A 8 -47.83 31.81 8.69
CA SER A 8 -48.61 32.91 8.14
C SER A 8 -48.52 33.08 6.61
N ALA A 9 -49.61 33.56 6.01
CA ALA A 9 -49.93 33.59 4.58
C ALA A 9 -49.19 34.64 3.71
N SER A 10 -48.00 35.13 4.08
CA SER A 10 -47.31 36.20 3.30
C SER A 10 -46.22 35.71 2.33
N ALA A 11 -45.87 34.42 2.34
CA ALA A 11 -44.81 33.86 1.48
C ALA A 11 -45.31 33.41 0.08
N ALA A 12 -46.60 33.14 -0.09
CA ALA A 12 -47.14 32.60 -1.36
C ALA A 12 -47.25 33.65 -2.48
N GLY A 13 -47.35 34.95 -2.15
CA GLY A 13 -47.52 36.02 -3.15
C GLY A 13 -46.24 36.45 -3.86
N LYS A 14 -45.04 36.11 -3.34
CA LYS A 14 -43.75 36.51 -3.94
C LYS A 14 -43.22 35.51 -4.98
N ILE A 15 -43.68 34.26 -4.96
CA ILE A 15 -43.23 33.22 -5.90
C ILE A 15 -43.93 33.37 -7.26
N GLN A 16 -45.20 33.80 -7.29
CA GLN A 16 -45.97 33.94 -8.54
C GLN A 16 -45.52 35.12 -9.43
N LYS A 17 -44.81 36.12 -8.89
CA LYS A 17 -44.28 37.27 -9.66
C LYS A 17 -42.93 36.99 -10.34
N ILE A 18 -42.20 35.96 -9.92
CA ILE A 18 -40.90 35.57 -10.54
C ILE A 18 -41.12 34.63 -11.74
N VAL A 19 -42.22 33.86 -11.74
CA VAL A 19 -42.56 32.95 -12.85
C VAL A 19 -43.02 33.69 -14.10
N ASN A 20 -43.61 34.89 -13.97
CA ASN A 20 -44.16 35.65 -15.09
C ASN A 20 -43.15 36.57 -15.82
N SER A 21 -41.84 36.53 -15.49
CA SER A 21 -40.82 37.35 -16.18
C SER A 21 -39.86 36.56 -17.08
N MET A 22 -40.17 35.29 -17.40
CA MET A 22 -39.37 34.42 -18.29
C MET A 22 -40.09 34.09 -19.60
N GLY A 23 -40.79 35.07 -20.19
CA GLY A 23 -41.32 34.99 -21.55
C GLY A 23 -40.57 35.93 -22.47
N ASP A 24 -39.47 35.47 -23.07
CA ASP A 24 -38.95 35.85 -24.40
C ASP A 24 -37.44 35.55 -24.51
N SER A 25 -37.10 34.31 -24.90
CA SER A 25 -35.83 34.05 -25.60
C SER A 25 -35.99 32.84 -26.53
N LYS A 26 -35.73 33.07 -27.82
CA LYS A 26 -35.78 32.07 -28.90
C LYS A 26 -34.81 30.91 -28.62
N MET A 27 -35.30 29.68 -28.66
CA MET A 27 -34.49 28.45 -28.68
C MET A 27 -33.54 28.44 -29.91
N PRO A 28 -32.22 28.16 -29.77
CA PRO A 28 -31.31 28.06 -30.90
C PRO A 28 -31.42 26.69 -31.58
N ASN A 29 -31.26 26.71 -32.90
CA ASN A 29 -31.42 25.58 -33.83
C ASN A 29 -30.31 24.52 -33.64
N ASP A 30 -30.69 23.24 -33.54
CA ASP A 30 -29.88 22.09 -33.08
C ASP A 30 -28.72 21.64 -34.00
N ASN A 31 -28.42 22.39 -35.07
CA ASN A 31 -27.46 22.01 -36.13
C ASN A 31 -26.27 22.98 -36.30
N SER A 32 -26.02 23.85 -35.32
CA SER A 32 -24.93 24.83 -35.39
C SER A 32 -24.01 24.80 -34.18
N ALA A 33 -22.70 24.79 -34.42
CA ALA A 33 -21.68 24.83 -33.38
C ALA A 33 -21.57 26.24 -32.75
N PRO A 34 -21.28 26.34 -31.44
CA PRO A 34 -21.25 27.63 -30.73
C PRO A 34 -20.13 28.56 -31.18
N GLN A 35 -19.10 28.03 -31.85
CA GLN A 35 -17.93 28.79 -32.31
C GLN A 35 -17.52 28.38 -33.73
N ALA A 36 -16.78 29.26 -34.41
CA ALA A 36 -16.19 28.95 -35.71
C ALA A 36 -15.19 27.77 -35.58
N CYS A 37 -15.13 26.89 -36.58
CA CYS A 37 -14.21 25.76 -36.57
C CYS A 37 -12.73 26.22 -36.55
N ILE A 38 -11.84 25.36 -36.04
CA ILE A 38 -10.41 25.65 -35.84
C ILE A 38 -9.75 26.08 -37.16
N ALA A 39 -10.07 25.39 -38.27
CA ALA A 39 -9.55 25.69 -39.59
C ALA A 39 -9.94 27.10 -40.08
N CYS A 40 -11.20 27.50 -39.89
CA CYS A 40 -11.66 28.84 -40.27
C CYS A 40 -11.12 29.94 -39.34
N LYS A 41 -10.89 29.62 -38.07
CA LYS A 41 -10.28 30.53 -37.09
C LYS A 41 -8.82 30.80 -37.42
N LYS A 42 -8.03 29.77 -37.75
CA LYS A 42 -6.61 29.87 -38.12
C LYS A 42 -6.38 30.71 -39.38
N ARG A 43 -7.27 30.60 -40.37
CA ARG A 43 -7.22 31.40 -41.61
C ARG A 43 -7.86 32.78 -41.49
N LYS A 44 -8.41 33.15 -40.32
CA LYS A 44 -9.20 34.39 -40.09
C LYS A 44 -10.34 34.60 -41.10
N GLY A 45 -11.04 33.53 -41.47
CA GLY A 45 -12.09 33.56 -42.49
C GLY A 45 -13.50 33.27 -41.96
N LYS A 46 -14.53 33.66 -42.74
CA LYS A 46 -15.95 33.47 -42.37
C LYS A 46 -16.31 31.98 -42.26
N CYS A 47 -16.98 31.60 -41.16
CA CYS A 47 -17.44 30.24 -40.86
C CYS A 47 -18.95 30.27 -40.59
N ASP A 48 -19.70 29.38 -41.25
CA ASP A 48 -21.15 29.21 -41.11
C ASP A 48 -21.54 28.31 -39.93
N ARG A 49 -20.56 27.73 -39.24
CA ARG A 49 -20.73 26.95 -38.00
C ARG A 49 -21.63 25.72 -38.12
N ALA A 50 -21.93 25.23 -39.31
CA ALA A 50 -22.69 23.99 -39.49
C ALA A 50 -21.95 22.78 -38.88
N PHE A 51 -22.67 21.93 -38.14
CA PHE A 51 -22.14 20.69 -37.55
C PHE A 51 -22.61 19.49 -38.39
N PRO A 52 -21.78 18.44 -38.63
CA PRO A 52 -20.43 18.19 -38.12
C PRO A 52 -19.29 18.91 -38.86
N SER A 53 -19.55 19.53 -40.01
CA SER A 53 -18.54 20.29 -40.77
C SER A 53 -19.14 21.54 -41.40
N CYS A 54 -18.41 22.66 -41.31
CA CYS A 54 -18.80 23.93 -41.93
C CYS A 54 -18.76 23.83 -43.47
N SER A 55 -19.58 24.63 -44.17
CA SER A 55 -19.70 24.59 -45.64
C SER A 55 -18.39 24.92 -46.35
N TYR A 56 -17.55 25.78 -45.74
CA TYR A 56 -16.25 26.13 -46.29
C TYR A 56 -15.27 24.95 -46.29
N CYS A 57 -15.13 24.28 -45.15
CA CYS A 57 -14.23 23.12 -45.02
C CYS A 57 -14.73 21.94 -45.87
N LYS A 58 -16.05 21.72 -45.92
CA LYS A 58 -16.67 20.69 -46.76
C LYS A 58 -16.38 20.90 -48.24
N ARG A 59 -16.47 22.14 -48.74
CA ARG A 59 -16.21 22.46 -50.16
C ARG A 59 -14.73 22.32 -50.56
N ARG A 60 -13.81 22.47 -49.60
CA ARG A 60 -12.36 22.41 -49.84
C ARG A 60 -11.74 21.05 -49.46
N SER A 61 -12.56 20.08 -49.05
CA SER A 61 -12.11 18.78 -48.54
C SER A 61 -11.02 18.90 -47.47
N GLN A 62 -11.15 19.90 -46.58
CA GLN A 62 -10.21 20.15 -45.49
C GLN A 62 -10.79 19.64 -44.17
N PRO A 63 -9.94 19.17 -43.22
CA PRO A 63 -10.40 18.72 -41.91
C PRO A 63 -11.11 19.84 -41.14
N CYS A 64 -12.34 19.58 -40.69
CA CYS A 64 -13.16 20.53 -39.93
C CYS A 64 -13.36 20.03 -38.51
N TYR A 65 -12.68 20.67 -37.56
CA TYR A 65 -12.80 20.35 -36.13
C TYR A 65 -13.32 21.55 -35.36
N TYR A 66 -14.27 21.30 -34.46
CA TYR A 66 -14.73 22.25 -33.45
C TYR A 66 -14.09 21.85 -32.12
N HIS A 67 -13.71 22.82 -31.29
CA HIS A 67 -13.36 22.51 -29.90
C HIS A 67 -14.58 21.88 -29.24
N ALA A 68 -14.41 20.73 -28.60
CA ALA A 68 -15.45 20.11 -27.78
C ALA A 68 -15.79 21.09 -26.65
N VAL A 69 -16.89 21.83 -26.82
CA VAL A 69 -17.45 22.60 -25.73
C VAL A 69 -18.17 21.58 -24.86
N GLY A 70 -17.45 21.02 -23.89
CA GLY A 70 -18.12 20.44 -22.74
C GLY A 70 -19.07 21.51 -22.18
N PHE A 71 -20.30 21.14 -21.88
CA PHE A 71 -21.24 21.96 -21.11
C PHE A 71 -20.66 22.19 -19.70
N GLY A 72 -19.67 23.07 -19.63
CA GLY A 72 -18.80 23.29 -18.49
C GLY A 72 -17.81 24.41 -18.77
N SER A 73 -18.29 25.61 -19.07
CA SER A 73 -17.45 26.82 -19.02
C SER A 73 -18.23 28.12 -18.77
N LEU A 74 -19.25 28.06 -17.89
CA LEU A 74 -19.76 29.26 -17.21
C LEU A 74 -19.12 29.46 -15.83
N PHE A 75 -18.12 28.66 -15.45
CA PHE A 75 -17.33 28.89 -14.26
C PHE A 75 -15.91 29.31 -14.66
N PRO A 76 -15.35 30.36 -14.05
CA PRO A 76 -13.95 30.71 -14.26
C PRO A 76 -13.08 29.50 -13.90
N SER A 77 -11.96 29.36 -14.60
CA SER A 77 -10.95 28.33 -14.42
C SER A 77 -10.39 28.35 -12.99
N HIS A 78 -11.15 27.80 -12.06
CA HIS A 78 -10.65 27.30 -10.80
C HIS A 78 -10.06 25.93 -11.10
N THR A 79 -8.74 25.82 -10.98
CA THR A 79 -8.09 24.56 -10.60
C THR A 79 -8.98 23.86 -9.60
N ALA A 80 -9.58 22.73 -9.98
CA ALA A 80 -10.59 22.09 -9.17
C ALA A 80 -9.95 21.68 -7.84
N CYS A 81 -10.28 22.44 -6.80
CA CYS A 81 -9.58 22.42 -5.54
C CYS A 81 -10.32 21.45 -4.62
N PHE A 82 -9.61 20.56 -3.95
CA PHE A 82 -10.24 19.68 -2.96
C PHE A 82 -11.05 20.53 -1.96
N PRO A 83 -12.34 20.20 -1.72
CA PRO A 83 -13.25 21.02 -0.95
C PRO A 83 -12.80 21.06 0.51
N PRO A 84 -12.42 22.23 1.08
CA PRO A 84 -11.99 22.33 2.48
C PRO A 84 -13.04 21.80 3.46
N ALA A 85 -14.33 21.92 3.10
CA ALA A 85 -15.44 21.39 3.88
C ALA A 85 -15.29 19.89 4.20
N TYR A 86 -14.60 19.09 3.38
CA TYR A 86 -14.37 17.67 3.69
C TYR A 86 -13.66 17.46 5.03
N PHE A 87 -12.76 18.38 5.41
CA PHE A 87 -12.06 18.35 6.69
C PHE A 87 -12.70 19.26 7.74
N LEU A 88 -13.39 20.32 7.33
CA LEU A 88 -13.95 21.31 8.26
C LEU A 88 -15.38 20.96 8.73
N ASP A 89 -16.12 20.16 7.97
CA ASP A 89 -17.52 19.76 8.23
C ASP A 89 -17.81 18.38 7.61
N HIS A 90 -17.04 17.37 8.05
CA HIS A 90 -17.08 16.01 7.48
C HIS A 90 -18.46 15.34 7.63
N ASP A 91 -19.07 15.47 8.81
CA ASP A 91 -20.33 14.81 9.18
C ASP A 91 -21.49 15.24 8.25
N HIS A 92 -21.55 16.51 7.85
CA HIS A 92 -22.54 16.98 6.88
C HIS A 92 -22.24 16.53 5.45
N LEU A 93 -20.96 16.39 5.07
CA LEU A 93 -20.58 15.99 3.71
C LEU A 93 -20.67 14.50 3.45
N GLU A 94 -20.49 13.65 4.47
CA GLU A 94 -20.67 12.20 4.35
C GLU A 94 -22.06 11.87 3.82
N THR A 95 -23.07 12.64 4.21
CA THR A 95 -24.46 12.50 3.72
C THR A 95 -24.66 12.87 2.24
N LEU A 96 -23.70 13.59 1.64
CA LEU A 96 -23.81 14.14 0.27
C LEU A 96 -22.97 13.37 -0.77
N ALA A 97 -22.18 12.36 -0.35
CA ALA A 97 -21.33 11.53 -1.20
C ALA A 97 -20.60 12.28 -2.34
N PRO A 98 -19.81 13.34 -2.03
CA PRO A 98 -19.23 14.19 -3.07
C PRO A 98 -18.19 13.43 -3.90
N LYS A 99 -18.37 13.43 -5.23
CA LYS A 99 -17.30 13.00 -6.15
C LYS A 99 -16.19 14.05 -6.13
N LEU A 100 -14.98 13.62 -5.75
CA LEU A 100 -13.80 14.49 -5.81
C LEU A 100 -13.56 14.95 -7.26
N PRO A 101 -13.27 16.24 -7.47
CA PRO A 101 -13.05 16.73 -8.81
C PRO A 101 -11.76 16.15 -9.42
N PRO A 102 -11.72 15.93 -10.74
CA PRO A 102 -10.50 15.50 -11.41
C PRO A 102 -9.43 16.58 -11.30
N VAL A 103 -8.29 16.24 -10.70
CA VAL A 103 -7.12 17.11 -10.62
C VAL A 103 -6.17 16.76 -11.76
N SER A 104 -5.83 17.75 -12.59
CA SER A 104 -4.79 17.64 -13.60
C SER A 104 -3.54 18.38 -13.13
N LEU A 105 -2.51 17.63 -12.74
CA LEU A 105 -1.16 18.16 -12.56
C LEU A 105 -0.38 17.87 -13.83
N GLU A 106 0.17 18.89 -14.49
CA GLU A 106 1.08 18.71 -15.62
C GLU A 106 2.36 18.02 -15.12
N VAL A 107 2.81 17.00 -15.86
CA VAL A 107 4.00 16.24 -15.49
C VAL A 107 5.22 16.93 -16.09
N PRO A 108 6.19 17.38 -15.29
CA PRO A 108 7.36 18.06 -15.82
C PRO A 108 8.19 17.16 -16.77
N PRO A 109 8.80 17.69 -17.84
CA PRO A 109 9.53 16.87 -18.83
C PRO A 109 10.66 16.01 -18.26
N TRP A 110 11.33 16.47 -17.20
CA TRP A 110 12.38 15.72 -16.53
C TRP A 110 11.86 14.46 -15.83
N VAL A 111 10.59 14.43 -15.41
CA VAL A 111 9.95 13.22 -14.88
C VAL A 111 9.83 12.17 -15.99
N TRP A 112 9.40 12.58 -17.18
CA TRP A 112 9.31 11.68 -18.33
C TRP A 112 10.68 11.17 -18.78
N SER A 113 11.73 11.99 -18.65
CA SER A 113 13.10 11.55 -18.88
C SER A 113 13.54 10.45 -17.90
N GLU A 114 13.07 10.48 -16.66
CA GLU A 114 13.36 9.44 -15.67
C GLU A 114 12.53 8.17 -15.88
N ILE A 115 11.27 8.29 -16.31
CA ILE A 115 10.41 7.13 -16.59
C ILE A 115 10.87 6.41 -17.86
N GLY A 116 11.14 7.18 -18.91
CA GLY A 116 11.38 6.68 -20.26
C GLY A 116 10.11 6.58 -21.11
N ASP A 117 10.31 6.11 -22.33
CA ASP A 117 9.30 5.81 -23.33
C ASP A 117 8.37 4.65 -22.91
N ILE A 118 7.38 4.37 -23.76
CA ILE A 118 6.39 3.33 -23.50
C ILE A 118 7.00 1.92 -23.38
N GLN A 119 8.13 1.65 -24.03
CA GLN A 119 8.82 0.37 -23.95
C GLN A 119 9.48 0.22 -22.58
N GLN A 120 10.17 1.27 -22.11
CA GLN A 120 10.72 1.27 -20.75
C GLN A 120 9.64 1.15 -19.68
N GLN A 121 8.49 1.82 -19.86
CA GLN A 121 7.33 1.67 -18.95
C GLN A 121 6.80 0.24 -18.89
N LYS A 122 6.70 -0.44 -20.04
CA LYS A 122 6.31 -1.86 -20.10
C LYS A 122 7.33 -2.77 -19.44
N GLU A 123 8.61 -2.47 -19.55
CA GLU A 123 9.67 -3.23 -18.90
C GLU A 123 9.64 -3.08 -17.38
N ILE A 124 9.48 -1.85 -16.88
CA ILE A 124 9.26 -1.58 -15.44
C ILE A 124 8.06 -2.38 -14.94
N ALA A 125 6.94 -2.35 -15.66
CA ALA A 125 5.74 -3.10 -15.32
C ALA A 125 6.02 -4.61 -15.27
N SER A 126 6.65 -5.15 -16.31
CA SER A 126 6.97 -6.57 -16.39
C SER A 126 7.84 -7.04 -15.21
N GLN A 127 8.91 -6.30 -14.90
CA GLN A 127 9.80 -6.62 -13.78
C GLN A 127 9.08 -6.49 -12.43
N PHE A 128 8.26 -5.45 -12.25
CA PHE A 128 7.49 -5.26 -11.03
C PHE A 128 6.52 -6.43 -10.78
N PHE A 129 5.75 -6.82 -11.80
CA PHE A 129 4.75 -7.89 -11.68
C PHE A 129 5.38 -9.27 -11.50
N SER A 130 6.62 -9.48 -11.94
CA SER A 130 7.35 -10.75 -11.74
C SER A 130 8.13 -10.79 -10.42
N THR A 131 8.30 -9.68 -9.70
CA THR A 131 9.13 -9.61 -8.47
C THR A 131 8.35 -9.08 -7.27
N ILE A 132 8.17 -7.76 -7.15
CA ILE A 132 7.58 -7.08 -5.99
C ILE A 132 6.11 -7.44 -5.80
N HIS A 133 5.35 -7.51 -6.91
CA HIS A 133 3.92 -7.86 -6.88
C HIS A 133 3.66 -9.22 -6.23
N LEU A 134 4.62 -10.14 -6.24
CA LEU A 134 4.46 -11.48 -5.65
C LEU A 134 4.22 -11.46 -4.13
N TRP A 135 4.65 -10.40 -3.44
CA TRP A 135 4.51 -10.24 -1.99
C TRP A 135 3.91 -8.90 -1.57
N MET A 136 3.89 -7.90 -2.47
CA MET A 136 3.19 -6.63 -2.31
C MET A 136 2.25 -6.32 -3.50
N PRO A 137 1.22 -7.15 -3.73
CA PRO A 137 0.27 -7.00 -4.84
C PRO A 137 -0.76 -5.90 -4.56
N ILE A 138 -0.36 -4.64 -4.67
CA ILE A 138 -1.25 -3.50 -4.43
C ILE A 138 -1.73 -2.80 -5.69
N VAL A 139 -1.17 -3.16 -6.86
CA VAL A 139 -1.49 -2.59 -8.18
C VAL A 139 -2.14 -3.67 -9.04
N SER A 140 -3.31 -3.39 -9.62
CA SER A 140 -3.94 -4.35 -10.52
C SER A 140 -3.16 -4.49 -11.83
N LYS A 141 -2.63 -5.69 -12.10
CA LYS A 141 -1.90 -5.99 -13.34
C LYS A 141 -2.73 -5.66 -14.58
N LYS A 142 -4.00 -6.05 -14.59
CA LYS A 142 -4.93 -5.80 -15.69
C LYS A 142 -5.14 -4.30 -15.93
N LEU A 143 -5.53 -3.55 -14.90
CA LEU A 143 -5.83 -2.12 -15.05
C LEU A 143 -4.60 -1.30 -15.42
N PHE A 144 -3.43 -1.66 -14.88
CA PHE A 144 -2.19 -0.98 -15.21
C PHE A 144 -1.74 -1.26 -16.66
N MET A 145 -1.85 -2.51 -17.11
CA MET A 145 -1.53 -2.85 -18.51
C MET A 145 -2.51 -2.20 -19.49
N ASP A 146 -3.81 -2.16 -19.18
CA ASP A 146 -4.81 -1.46 -19.98
C ASP A 146 -4.47 0.03 -20.11
N TYR A 147 -3.99 0.67 -19.04
CA TYR A 147 -3.51 2.05 -19.06
C TYR A 147 -2.32 2.25 -20.02
N LEU A 148 -1.34 1.34 -20.02
CA LEU A 148 -0.19 1.41 -20.93
C LEU A 148 -0.58 1.16 -22.39
N LEU A 149 -1.62 0.37 -22.66
CA LEU A 149 -2.10 0.09 -24.02
C LEU A 149 -2.94 1.23 -24.58
N TYR A 150 -3.74 1.89 -23.73
CA TYR A 150 -4.66 2.95 -24.12
C TYR A 150 -4.41 4.23 -23.30
N PRO A 151 -3.26 4.89 -23.48
CA PRO A 151 -2.95 6.11 -22.76
C PRO A 151 -3.99 7.19 -23.09
N LEU A 152 -4.56 7.79 -22.04
CA LEU A 152 -5.51 8.89 -22.18
C LEU A 152 -4.81 10.14 -22.72
N PRO A 153 -5.53 11.04 -23.42
CA PRO A 153 -4.94 12.22 -24.04
C PRO A 153 -4.45 13.31 -23.07
N PHE A 154 -4.48 13.07 -21.75
CA PHE A 154 -4.07 14.01 -20.72
C PHE A 154 -3.05 13.38 -19.76
N ASP A 155 -2.09 14.19 -19.31
CA ASP A 155 -1.03 13.76 -18.40
C ASP A 155 -1.63 13.35 -17.04
N ARG A 156 -1.40 12.09 -16.68
CA ARG A 156 -1.80 11.48 -15.41
C ARG A 156 -0.62 11.48 -14.44
N ALA A 157 -0.42 12.60 -13.73
CA ALA A 157 0.66 12.70 -12.74
C ALA A 157 0.62 11.63 -11.65
N ASP A 158 -0.57 11.12 -11.33
CA ASP A 158 -0.80 10.02 -10.42
C ASP A 158 -0.28 8.67 -10.96
N MET A 159 -0.45 8.41 -12.25
CA MET A 159 0.11 7.23 -12.91
C MET A 159 1.62 7.37 -13.16
N ALA A 160 2.10 8.57 -13.47
CA ALA A 160 3.53 8.84 -13.63
C ALA A 160 4.29 8.59 -12.31
N VAL A 161 3.77 9.08 -11.18
CA VAL A 161 4.37 8.79 -9.86
C VAL A 161 4.28 7.31 -9.50
N LEU A 162 3.21 6.62 -9.87
CA LEU A 162 3.10 5.17 -9.67
C LEU A 162 4.15 4.41 -10.48
N CYS A 163 4.36 4.76 -11.75
CA CYS A 163 5.37 4.12 -12.59
C CYS A 163 6.79 4.35 -12.04
N LEU A 164 7.10 5.57 -11.59
CA LEU A 164 8.36 5.86 -10.90
C LEU A 164 8.52 5.06 -9.60
N ALA A 165 7.47 4.95 -8.78
CA ALA A 165 7.51 4.19 -7.54
C ALA A 165 7.68 2.68 -7.80
N MET A 166 7.09 2.14 -8.88
CA MET A 166 7.37 0.77 -9.34
C MET A 166 8.83 0.61 -9.76
N LYS A 167 9.38 1.57 -10.52
CA LYS A 167 10.81 1.61 -10.91
C LYS A 167 11.73 1.65 -9.68
N LEU A 168 11.36 2.39 -8.64
CA LEU A 168 12.08 2.40 -7.37
C LEU A 168 12.02 1.05 -6.66
N ALA A 169 10.83 0.46 -6.56
CA ALA A 169 10.64 -0.80 -5.84
C ALA A 169 11.48 -1.94 -6.43
N ILE A 170 11.67 -1.97 -7.75
CA ILE A 170 12.52 -2.97 -8.45
C ILE A 170 14.02 -2.62 -8.44
N TRP A 171 14.41 -1.41 -8.01
CA TRP A 171 15.82 -1.01 -8.02
C TRP A 171 16.67 -1.87 -7.08
N ILE A 172 17.89 -2.18 -7.53
CA ILE A 172 18.87 -2.99 -6.82
C ILE A 172 20.19 -2.21 -6.70
N PRO A 173 20.81 -2.13 -5.51
CA PRO A 173 22.11 -1.52 -5.34
C PRO A 173 23.17 -2.16 -6.24
N SER A 174 24.00 -1.34 -6.88
CA SER A 174 25.11 -1.80 -7.73
C SER A 174 26.40 -1.05 -7.39
N ALA A 175 27.54 -1.49 -7.93
CA ALA A 175 28.81 -0.78 -7.74
C ALA A 175 28.77 0.67 -8.25
N ASN A 176 28.00 0.93 -9.32
CA ASN A 176 27.85 2.26 -9.92
C ASN A 176 26.79 3.12 -9.22
N SER A 177 25.85 2.48 -8.49
CA SER A 177 24.79 3.15 -7.76
C SER A 177 24.58 2.43 -6.42
N PRO A 178 25.47 2.65 -5.44
CA PRO A 178 25.40 1.94 -4.16
C PRO A 178 24.43 2.57 -3.16
N ASP A 179 24.17 3.88 -3.30
CA ASP A 179 23.32 4.70 -2.41
C ASP A 179 21.84 4.59 -2.83
N PRO A 180 20.93 4.22 -1.91
CA PRO A 180 19.49 4.20 -2.19
C PRO A 180 18.86 5.60 -2.38
N GLN A 181 19.53 6.70 -2.04
CA GLN A 181 19.04 8.05 -2.35
C GLN A 181 19.32 8.45 -3.81
N THR A 182 18.84 7.63 -4.73
CA THR A 182 19.01 7.81 -6.17
C THR A 182 18.29 9.05 -6.71
N THR A 183 18.67 9.53 -7.89
CA THR A 183 17.93 10.58 -8.61
C THR A 183 16.45 10.22 -8.76
N THR A 184 16.15 8.98 -9.14
CA THR A 184 14.77 8.47 -9.22
C THR A 184 14.04 8.64 -7.89
N TYR A 185 14.69 8.38 -6.75
CA TYR A 185 14.06 8.52 -5.43
C TYR A 185 13.66 9.96 -5.14
N ILE A 186 14.59 10.90 -5.38
CA ILE A 186 14.37 12.34 -5.19
C ILE A 186 13.23 12.82 -6.10
N VAL A 187 13.28 12.46 -7.39
CA VAL A 187 12.27 12.82 -8.39
C VAL A 187 10.88 12.28 -8.01
N THR A 188 10.80 11.03 -7.58
CA THR A 188 9.53 10.41 -7.19
C THR A 188 8.93 11.09 -5.96
N ARG A 189 9.77 11.40 -4.94
CA ARG A 189 9.34 12.13 -3.73
C ARG A 189 8.83 13.53 -4.07
N GLN A 190 9.52 14.26 -4.94
CA GLN A 190 9.11 15.59 -5.38
C GLN A 190 7.78 15.56 -6.13
N LEU A 191 7.59 14.60 -7.04
CA LEU A 191 6.34 14.47 -7.78
C LEU A 191 5.17 14.06 -6.88
N LEU A 192 5.39 13.14 -5.93
CA LEU A 192 4.37 12.77 -4.93
C LEU A 192 3.96 13.99 -4.10
N PHE A 193 4.93 14.77 -3.64
CA PHE A 193 4.65 16.01 -2.90
C PHE A 193 3.89 17.03 -3.76
N GLY A 194 4.24 17.17 -5.04
CA GLY A 194 3.49 17.97 -6.01
C GLY A 194 2.02 17.54 -6.12
N ASN A 195 1.76 16.23 -6.20
CA ASN A 195 0.39 15.69 -6.20
C ASN A 195 -0.40 16.08 -4.94
N VAL A 196 0.24 16.08 -3.77
CA VAL A 196 -0.38 16.52 -2.51
C VAL A 196 -0.71 18.01 -2.56
N ILE A 197 0.19 18.87 -3.04
CA ILE A 197 -0.07 20.32 -3.20
C ILE A 197 -1.24 20.56 -4.15
N SER A 198 -1.28 19.81 -5.26
CA SER A 198 -2.38 19.86 -6.22
C SER A 198 -3.68 19.27 -5.69
N ARG A 199 -3.68 18.71 -4.47
CA ARG A 199 -4.83 18.09 -3.81
C ARG A 199 -5.39 16.90 -4.59
N ALA A 200 -4.53 16.22 -5.34
CA ALA A 200 -4.86 15.00 -6.06
C ALA A 200 -4.93 13.85 -5.06
N LEU A 201 -6.14 13.50 -4.61
CA LEU A 201 -6.41 12.30 -3.82
C LEU A 201 -6.84 11.17 -4.75
N THR A 202 -5.90 10.31 -5.10
CA THR A 202 -6.12 9.22 -6.04
C THR A 202 -5.50 7.92 -5.53
N LEU A 203 -6.08 6.79 -5.93
CA LEU A 203 -5.54 5.48 -5.56
C LEU A 203 -4.12 5.24 -6.13
N PRO A 204 -3.79 5.61 -7.39
CA PRO A 204 -2.42 5.48 -7.91
C PRO A 204 -1.38 6.27 -7.13
N ALA A 205 -1.71 7.50 -6.70
CA ALA A 205 -0.80 8.28 -5.85
C ALA A 205 -0.61 7.63 -4.47
N LEU A 206 -1.66 7.05 -3.87
CA LEU A 206 -1.53 6.27 -2.63
C LEU A 206 -0.70 5.01 -2.83
N GLN A 207 -0.94 4.25 -3.91
CA GLN A 207 -0.13 3.07 -4.26
C GLN A 207 1.35 3.43 -4.41
N ALA A 208 1.65 4.55 -5.10
CA ALA A 208 3.00 5.07 -5.23
C ALA A 208 3.61 5.40 -3.86
N SER A 209 2.86 6.06 -2.99
CA SER A 209 3.28 6.37 -1.61
C SER A 209 3.62 5.10 -0.82
N VAL A 210 2.82 4.04 -0.94
CA VAL A 210 3.08 2.75 -0.29
C VAL A 210 4.34 2.09 -0.84
N LEU A 211 4.55 2.09 -2.16
CA LEU A 211 5.77 1.53 -2.77
C LEU A 211 7.04 2.31 -2.38
N ILE A 212 6.94 3.63 -2.22
CA ILE A 212 8.03 4.45 -1.70
C ILE A 212 8.33 4.09 -0.24
N ALA A 213 7.30 3.91 0.59
CA ALA A 213 7.49 3.46 1.97
C ALA A 213 8.15 2.07 2.03
N VAL A 214 7.77 1.15 1.15
CA VAL A 214 8.43 -0.16 1.00
C VAL A 214 9.90 0.00 0.65
N TYR A 215 10.22 0.86 -0.31
CA TYR A 215 11.60 1.16 -0.71
C TYR A 215 12.42 1.69 0.47
N GLU A 216 11.88 2.67 1.19
CA GLU A 216 12.54 3.29 2.35
C GLU A 216 12.74 2.29 3.50
N VAL A 217 11.76 1.43 3.79
CA VAL A 217 11.91 0.34 4.76
C VAL A 217 12.98 -0.65 4.31
N GLY A 218 12.93 -1.11 3.06
CA GLY A 218 13.87 -2.09 2.52
C GLY A 218 15.31 -1.58 2.44
N HIS A 219 15.50 -0.28 2.29
CA HIS A 219 16.83 0.35 2.29
C HIS A 219 17.23 1.01 3.61
N ALA A 220 16.42 0.85 4.67
CA ALA A 220 16.62 1.45 5.99
C ALA A 220 16.84 2.98 5.96
N ILE A 221 16.05 3.69 5.15
CA ILE A 221 16.07 5.15 5.06
C ILE A 221 15.21 5.74 6.18
N TYR A 222 15.75 5.77 7.40
CA TYR A 222 15.10 6.37 8.57
C TYR A 222 15.56 7.82 8.81
N PRO A 223 14.69 8.73 9.29
CA PRO A 223 13.31 8.50 9.74
C PRO A 223 12.25 8.53 8.62
N ALA A 224 12.64 8.70 7.35
CA ALA A 224 11.72 8.85 6.22
C ALA A 224 10.71 7.70 6.11
N ALA A 225 11.17 6.45 6.21
CA ALA A 225 10.32 5.26 6.14
C ALA A 225 9.13 5.30 7.12
N HIS A 226 9.40 5.67 8.37
CA HIS A 226 8.37 5.78 9.41
C HIS A 226 7.33 6.87 9.06
N LEU A 227 7.80 8.06 8.69
CA LEU A 227 6.93 9.18 8.33
C LEU A 227 6.08 8.91 7.07
N SER A 228 6.66 8.21 6.10
CA SER A 228 5.97 7.81 4.87
C SER A 228 4.83 6.84 5.16
N ILE A 229 5.03 5.85 6.05
CA ILE A 229 3.97 4.91 6.45
C ILE A 229 2.83 5.65 7.16
N THR A 230 3.15 6.54 8.10
CA THR A 230 2.17 7.41 8.76
C THR A 230 1.38 8.26 7.75
N THR A 231 2.07 8.79 6.73
CA THR A 231 1.42 9.56 5.66
C THR A 231 0.51 8.66 4.82
N CYS A 232 0.93 7.43 4.49
CA CYS A 232 0.09 6.47 3.77
C CYS A 232 -1.20 6.16 4.53
N ALA A 233 -1.13 5.93 5.86
CA ALA A 233 -2.30 5.67 6.69
C ALA A 233 -3.29 6.85 6.65
N ASN A 234 -2.80 8.08 6.87
CA ASN A 234 -3.64 9.28 6.83
C ASN A 234 -4.22 9.55 5.44
N TYR A 235 -3.42 9.36 4.38
CA TYR A 235 -3.87 9.48 3.00
C TYR A 235 -4.99 8.47 2.71
N ALA A 236 -4.81 7.21 3.10
CA ALA A 236 -5.80 6.15 2.90
C ALA A 236 -7.12 6.46 3.62
N MET A 237 -7.06 6.88 4.89
CA MET A 237 -8.25 7.29 5.64
C MET A 237 -8.95 8.48 4.98
N THR A 238 -8.19 9.46 4.48
CA THR A 238 -8.74 10.60 3.71
C THR A 238 -9.37 10.16 2.37
N LEU A 239 -8.89 9.07 1.77
CA LEU A 239 -9.52 8.46 0.59
C LEU A 239 -10.76 7.60 0.91
N GLY A 240 -11.13 7.49 2.19
CA GLY A 240 -12.21 6.64 2.67
C GLY A 240 -11.84 5.15 2.75
N LEU A 241 -10.56 4.78 2.80
CA LEU A 241 -10.14 3.41 3.11
C LEU A 241 -10.14 3.20 4.63
N GLY A 242 -10.51 2.00 5.06
CA GLY A 242 -10.60 1.61 6.46
C GLY A 242 -11.45 0.35 6.63
N TRP A 243 -11.53 -0.19 7.85
CA TRP A 243 -12.30 -1.41 8.17
C TRP A 243 -13.82 -1.18 8.12
N LYS A 244 -14.29 -0.07 8.70
CA LYS A 244 -15.73 0.21 8.93
C LYS A 244 -16.40 1.02 7.83
N ASN A 245 -15.68 1.42 6.78
CA ASN A 245 -16.25 2.30 5.77
C ASN A 245 -17.15 1.48 4.86
N SER A 246 -18.46 1.72 4.89
CA SER A 246 -19.50 1.07 4.06
C SER A 246 -19.39 1.42 2.57
N CYS A 247 -18.49 2.34 2.19
CA CYS A 247 -18.34 2.86 0.82
C CYS A 247 -17.83 1.82 -0.20
N TRP A 248 -17.62 0.57 0.22
CA TRP A 248 -17.18 -0.54 -0.62
C TRP A 248 -18.36 -1.13 -1.41
N GLU A 249 -19.60 -0.85 -1.00
CA GLU A 249 -20.83 -1.29 -1.69
C GLU A 249 -21.21 -0.35 -2.85
N GLU A 250 -20.81 0.92 -2.83
CA GLU A 250 -21.15 1.90 -3.89
C GLU A 250 -20.12 1.99 -5.04
N CYS A 251 -19.03 1.22 -5.00
CA CYS A 251 -18.10 1.11 -6.14
C CYS A 251 -18.70 0.24 -7.26
N THR A 252 -19.80 0.71 -7.84
CA THR A 252 -20.59 0.14 -8.95
C THR A 252 -19.82 -0.07 -10.27
N GLN A 253 -18.48 0.04 -10.29
CA GLN A 253 -17.71 0.10 -11.54
C GLN A 253 -16.69 -1.01 -11.79
N SER A 254 -16.34 -1.88 -10.82
CA SER A 254 -15.66 -3.18 -11.04
C SER A 254 -15.14 -3.73 -9.71
N TRP A 255 -15.39 -5.01 -9.42
CA TRP A 255 -14.88 -5.71 -8.23
C TRP A 255 -13.33 -5.66 -8.13
N ILE A 256 -12.63 -5.52 -9.26
CA ILE A 256 -11.17 -5.43 -9.33
C ILE A 256 -10.68 -4.18 -8.59
N LYS A 257 -11.39 -3.05 -8.73
CA LYS A 257 -11.07 -1.78 -8.07
C LYS A 257 -11.32 -1.83 -6.56
N ALA A 258 -12.37 -2.54 -6.15
CA ALA A 258 -12.65 -2.77 -4.72
C ALA A 258 -11.56 -3.63 -4.08
N GLU A 259 -11.12 -4.69 -4.78
CA GLU A 259 -10.01 -5.53 -4.34
C GLU A 259 -8.68 -4.75 -4.29
N GLU A 260 -8.44 -3.85 -5.24
CA GLU A 260 -7.25 -3.00 -5.25
C GLU A 260 -7.19 -2.08 -4.02
N ARG A 261 -8.32 -1.45 -3.66
CA ARG A 261 -8.44 -0.67 -2.41
C ARG A 261 -8.22 -1.52 -1.17
N ARG A 262 -8.78 -2.74 -1.13
CA ARG A 262 -8.57 -3.72 -0.05
C ARG A 262 -7.09 -4.00 0.15
N ARG A 263 -6.39 -4.30 -0.94
CA ARG A 263 -4.99 -4.68 -0.92
C ARG A 263 -4.09 -3.54 -0.47
N VAL A 264 -4.38 -2.32 -0.93
CA VAL A 264 -3.68 -1.11 -0.48
C VAL A 264 -3.85 -0.88 1.03
N TRP A 265 -5.07 -1.02 1.56
CA TRP A 265 -5.30 -0.88 3.00
C TRP A 265 -4.54 -1.94 3.82
N TRP A 266 -4.64 -3.21 3.42
CA TRP A 266 -3.88 -4.28 4.06
C TRP A 266 -2.37 -4.05 3.99
N ALA A 267 -1.83 -3.55 2.88
CA ALA A 267 -0.40 -3.25 2.73
C ALA A 267 0.08 -2.18 3.72
N ILE A 268 -0.68 -1.10 3.89
CA ILE A 268 -0.39 -0.06 4.88
C ILE A 268 -0.38 -0.68 6.28
N VAL A 269 -1.38 -1.50 6.57
CA VAL A 269 -1.52 -2.16 7.86
C VAL A 269 -0.31 -3.06 8.14
N ILE A 270 0.08 -3.90 7.18
CA ILE A 270 1.26 -4.78 7.24
C ILE A 270 2.53 -3.98 7.53
N LEU A 271 2.77 -2.90 6.78
CA LEU A 271 4.00 -2.10 6.90
C LEU A 271 4.07 -1.40 8.26
N GLU A 272 2.96 -0.85 8.75
CA GLU A 272 2.91 -0.19 10.07
C GLU A 272 3.24 -1.17 11.20
N ARG A 273 2.67 -2.39 11.19
CA ARG A 273 2.97 -3.39 12.23
C ARG A 273 4.40 -3.92 12.10
N TYR A 274 4.91 -4.02 10.88
CA TYR A 274 6.28 -4.45 10.64
C TYR A 274 7.32 -3.46 11.19
N ILE A 275 7.15 -2.15 10.96
CA ILE A 275 8.12 -1.18 11.49
C ILE A 275 8.08 -1.10 13.02
N SER A 276 6.94 -1.39 13.65
CA SER A 276 6.80 -1.47 15.10
C SER A 276 7.58 -2.65 15.72
N LEU A 277 8.06 -3.61 14.94
CA LEU A 277 8.89 -4.72 15.47
C LEU A 277 10.18 -4.20 16.12
N GLY A 278 10.83 -3.22 15.48
CA GLY A 278 12.09 -2.62 15.95
C GLY A 278 11.91 -1.52 16.99
N TRP A 279 10.72 -0.90 17.05
CA TRP A 279 10.37 0.13 18.04
C TRP A 279 8.97 -0.13 18.55
N GLN A 280 8.86 -1.06 19.50
CA GLN A 280 7.56 -1.49 20.03
C GLN A 280 6.79 -0.31 20.60
N ALA A 281 7.42 0.55 21.39
CA ALA A 281 6.80 1.74 22.00
C ALA A 281 6.30 2.82 21.01
N CYS A 282 6.50 2.64 19.70
CA CYS A 282 6.02 3.56 18.69
C CYS A 282 4.49 3.50 18.57
N PRO A 283 3.76 4.63 18.66
CA PRO A 283 2.31 4.64 18.46
C PRO A 283 1.91 4.13 17.07
N ILE A 284 0.95 3.21 17.03
CA ILE A 284 0.30 2.73 15.80
C ILE A 284 -0.94 3.59 15.57
N ILE A 285 -1.07 4.14 14.36
CA ILE A 285 -2.12 5.11 14.03
C ILE A 285 -3.37 4.39 13.52
N SER A 286 -3.21 3.39 12.64
CA SER A 286 -4.38 2.70 12.11
C SER A 286 -4.97 1.71 13.11
N GLU A 287 -6.31 1.58 13.11
CA GLU A 287 -6.99 0.56 13.89
C GLU A 287 -6.50 -0.84 13.50
N GLY A 288 -6.35 -1.74 14.49
CA GLY A 288 -6.02 -3.14 14.23
C GLY A 288 -7.16 -3.90 13.55
N PRO A 289 -6.88 -4.90 12.70
CA PRO A 289 -7.92 -5.69 12.05
C PRO A 289 -8.77 -6.47 13.07
N GLY A 290 -10.08 -6.42 12.88
CA GLY A 290 -11.05 -7.26 13.58
C GLY A 290 -10.95 -8.74 13.21
N ILE A 291 -11.78 -9.57 13.86
CA ILE A 291 -11.83 -11.03 13.66
C ILE A 291 -12.59 -11.45 12.39
N ASP A 292 -13.44 -10.58 11.85
CA ASP A 292 -14.28 -10.85 10.68
C ASP A 292 -13.86 -10.02 9.46
N GLU A 293 -12.66 -9.41 9.51
CA GLU A 293 -12.17 -8.57 8.41
C GLU A 293 -11.89 -9.39 7.16
N VAL A 294 -12.40 -8.90 6.02
CA VAL A 294 -12.28 -9.58 4.74
C VAL A 294 -10.84 -9.56 4.25
N LEU A 295 -10.30 -10.74 3.97
CA LEU A 295 -8.97 -10.93 3.43
C LEU A 295 -8.96 -10.69 1.91
N PRO A 296 -7.80 -10.32 1.34
CA PRO A 296 -7.59 -10.31 -0.10
C PRO A 296 -7.93 -11.66 -0.75
N ILE A 297 -8.44 -11.63 -1.98
CA ILE A 297 -8.73 -12.85 -2.74
C ILE A 297 -7.45 -13.52 -3.25
N TYR A 298 -7.57 -14.62 -3.98
CA TYR A 298 -6.43 -15.27 -4.62
C TYR A 298 -5.76 -14.36 -5.67
N ASP A 299 -4.44 -14.22 -5.58
CA ASP A 299 -3.65 -13.31 -6.40
C ASP A 299 -3.80 -13.59 -7.91
N ALA A 300 -3.73 -14.85 -8.32
CA ALA A 300 -3.88 -15.24 -9.72
C ALA A 300 -5.26 -14.89 -10.29
N ALA A 301 -6.34 -15.12 -9.51
CA ALA A 301 -7.70 -14.79 -9.94
C ALA A 301 -7.88 -13.27 -10.11
N TRP A 302 -7.27 -12.48 -9.22
CA TRP A 302 -7.26 -11.02 -9.34
C TRP A 302 -6.47 -10.54 -10.56
N ASP A 303 -5.30 -11.12 -10.81
CA ASP A 303 -4.43 -10.76 -11.94
C ASP A 303 -5.07 -11.07 -13.29
N GLU A 304 -5.80 -12.19 -13.40
CA GLU A 304 -6.54 -12.59 -14.59
C GLU A 304 -7.89 -11.83 -14.73
N GLY A 305 -8.33 -11.16 -13.67
CA GLY A 305 -9.64 -10.51 -13.62
C GLY A 305 -10.80 -11.51 -13.66
N VAL A 306 -10.60 -12.71 -13.09
CA VAL A 306 -11.61 -13.76 -12.95
C VAL A 306 -12.25 -13.63 -11.57
N MET A 307 -13.56 -13.34 -11.54
CA MET A 307 -14.32 -13.31 -10.28
C MET A 307 -14.57 -14.74 -9.82
N VAL A 308 -14.01 -15.11 -8.67
CA VAL A 308 -14.26 -16.42 -8.06
C VAL A 308 -15.51 -16.32 -7.21
N SER A 309 -16.57 -17.05 -7.60
CA SER A 309 -17.78 -17.20 -6.80
C SER A 309 -17.50 -18.11 -5.60
N GLY A 310 -16.98 -17.54 -4.51
CA GLY A 310 -16.68 -18.23 -3.26
C GLY A 310 -16.94 -17.33 -2.05
N HIS A 311 -17.12 -17.94 -0.87
CA HIS A 311 -17.27 -17.21 0.38
C HIS A 311 -16.02 -16.35 0.64
N SER A 312 -16.22 -15.06 0.90
CA SER A 312 -15.14 -14.17 1.33
C SER A 312 -14.46 -14.72 2.57
N MET A 313 -13.14 -14.89 2.52
CA MET A 313 -12.36 -15.35 3.67
C MET A 313 -12.12 -14.17 4.62
N THR A 314 -12.07 -14.48 5.90
CA THR A 314 -11.87 -13.52 6.99
C THR A 314 -10.59 -13.79 7.77
N THR A 315 -10.15 -12.84 8.59
CA THR A 315 -9.01 -13.02 9.51
C THR A 315 -9.17 -14.21 10.45
N SER A 316 -10.40 -14.56 10.85
CA SER A 316 -10.73 -15.75 11.65
C SER A 316 -10.79 -17.07 10.88
N THR A 317 -10.75 -17.03 9.55
CA THR A 317 -10.84 -18.23 8.74
C THR A 317 -9.73 -19.21 9.14
N PRO A 318 -10.08 -20.48 9.44
CA PRO A 318 -9.12 -21.45 9.94
C PRO A 318 -7.86 -21.55 9.07
N CYS A 319 -6.70 -21.66 9.72
CA CYS A 319 -5.42 -21.71 9.02
C CYS A 319 -5.34 -22.86 7.98
N ASN A 320 -6.13 -23.93 8.16
CA ASN A 320 -6.15 -25.10 7.28
C ASN A 320 -6.86 -24.89 5.93
N VAL A 321 -7.50 -23.74 5.74
CA VAL A 321 -8.11 -23.35 4.46
C VAL A 321 -7.03 -22.74 3.56
N ASN A 322 -6.92 -23.17 2.31
CA ASN A 322 -5.95 -22.61 1.36
C ASN A 322 -6.27 -21.13 1.07
N MET A 323 -5.24 -20.31 0.84
CA MET A 323 -5.41 -18.87 0.61
C MET A 323 -4.38 -18.31 -0.39
N GLY A 324 -4.59 -17.07 -0.86
CA GLY A 324 -3.58 -16.31 -1.60
C GLY A 324 -2.38 -15.92 -0.72
N ARG A 325 -1.24 -15.60 -1.34
CA ARG A 325 0.01 -15.28 -0.59
C ARG A 325 -0.19 -14.03 0.25
N PHE A 326 -0.82 -13.02 -0.33
CA PHE A 326 -1.06 -11.77 0.36
C PHE A 326 -2.13 -11.90 1.46
N ALA A 327 -3.13 -12.76 1.26
CA ALA A 327 -4.11 -13.11 2.29
C ALA A 327 -3.45 -13.77 3.51
N ARG A 328 -2.48 -14.68 3.29
CA ARG A 328 -1.68 -15.29 4.37
C ARG A 328 -0.85 -14.25 5.12
N LEU A 329 -0.24 -13.32 4.41
CA LEU A 329 0.51 -12.22 5.03
C LEU A 329 -0.42 -11.32 5.88
N ALA A 330 -1.63 -11.03 5.39
CA ALA A 330 -2.66 -10.31 6.15
C ALA A 330 -3.09 -11.08 7.41
N GLN A 331 -3.32 -12.40 7.33
CA GLN A 331 -3.59 -13.24 8.52
C GLN A 331 -2.44 -13.22 9.53
N GLY A 332 -1.19 -13.34 9.07
CA GLY A 332 0.00 -13.23 9.93
C GLY A 332 0.09 -11.86 10.61
N THR A 333 -0.30 -10.80 9.89
CA THR A 333 -0.34 -9.43 10.41
C THR A 333 -1.41 -9.24 11.46
N TYR A 334 -2.59 -9.85 11.30
CA TYR A 334 -3.61 -9.87 12.34
C TYR A 334 -3.08 -10.47 13.67
N LEU A 335 -2.33 -11.58 13.59
CA LEU A 335 -1.72 -12.16 14.80
C LEU A 335 -0.60 -11.29 15.36
N LEU A 336 0.23 -10.68 14.50
CA LEU A 336 1.26 -9.73 14.94
C LEU A 336 0.64 -8.52 15.66
N ASP A 337 -0.44 -7.95 15.12
CA ASP A 337 -1.18 -6.84 15.73
C ASP A 337 -1.66 -7.19 17.15
N ARG A 338 -2.16 -8.41 17.34
CA ARG A 338 -2.52 -8.93 18.68
C ARG A 338 -1.33 -9.07 19.61
N VAL A 339 -0.19 -9.57 19.12
CA VAL A 339 1.05 -9.66 19.91
C VAL A 339 1.52 -8.26 20.31
N LEU A 340 1.52 -7.30 19.39
CA LEU A 340 1.91 -5.93 19.69
C LEU A 340 0.99 -5.33 20.76
N ARG A 341 -0.33 -5.46 20.63
CA ARG A 341 -1.28 -5.02 21.67
C ARG A 341 -1.04 -5.71 23.01
N HIS A 342 -0.84 -7.02 23.00
CA HIS A 342 -0.54 -7.80 24.21
C HIS A 342 0.73 -7.31 24.93
N THR A 343 1.80 -7.00 24.19
CA THR A 343 3.04 -6.48 24.78
C THR A 343 2.91 -5.06 25.35
N HIS A 344 2.00 -4.26 24.80
CA HIS A 344 1.72 -2.90 25.27
C HIS A 344 0.75 -2.86 26.45
N ASP A 345 -0.16 -3.83 26.54
CA ASP A 345 -1.16 -3.86 27.59
C ASP A 345 -0.53 -4.16 28.96
N ARG A 346 -0.52 -3.13 29.82
CA ARG A 346 -0.06 -3.25 31.21
C ARG A 346 -1.19 -3.47 32.21
N THR A 347 -2.45 -3.43 31.77
CA THR A 347 -3.63 -3.51 32.63
C THR A 347 -3.96 -4.94 33.05
N MET A 348 -3.60 -5.93 32.22
CA MET A 348 -3.86 -7.34 32.50
C MET A 348 -3.05 -7.87 33.68
N SER A 349 -3.71 -8.70 34.51
CA SER A 349 -3.05 -9.47 35.56
C SER A 349 -1.93 -10.36 34.99
N ALA A 350 -0.90 -10.65 35.79
CA ALA A 350 0.23 -11.47 35.35
C ALA A 350 -0.21 -12.86 34.84
N LYS A 351 -1.19 -13.47 35.51
CA LYS A 351 -1.74 -14.79 35.12
C LYS A 351 -2.49 -14.72 33.79
N SER A 352 -3.41 -13.76 33.63
CA SER A 352 -4.18 -13.60 32.38
C SER A 352 -3.27 -13.28 31.19
N ARG A 353 -2.21 -12.50 31.42
CA ARG A 353 -1.20 -12.20 30.41
C ARG A 353 -0.44 -13.46 29.99
N GLU A 354 -0.05 -14.30 30.96
CA GLU A 354 0.62 -15.57 30.65
C GLU A 354 -0.30 -16.51 29.82
N GLU A 355 -1.58 -16.59 30.17
CA GLU A 355 -2.57 -17.41 29.45
C GLU A 355 -2.79 -16.91 28.01
N GLU A 356 -2.96 -15.61 27.81
CA GLU A 356 -3.10 -15.03 26.47
C GLU A 356 -1.83 -15.25 25.63
N ALA A 357 -0.64 -15.07 26.21
CA ALA A 357 0.61 -15.30 25.50
C ALA A 357 0.75 -16.75 25.02
N ILE A 358 0.31 -17.73 25.84
CA ILE A 358 0.31 -19.15 25.45
C ILE A 358 -0.68 -19.40 24.31
N GLN A 359 -1.84 -18.76 24.31
CA GLN A 359 -2.82 -18.90 23.21
C GLN A 359 -2.30 -18.29 21.90
N LEU A 360 -1.66 -17.12 21.98
CA LEU A 360 -1.04 -16.47 20.82
C LEU A 360 0.10 -17.32 20.24
N ASP A 361 0.98 -17.87 21.10
CA ASP A 361 2.06 -18.77 20.69
C ASP A 361 1.52 -20.00 19.92
N LYS A 362 0.52 -20.69 20.48
CA LYS A 362 -0.11 -21.85 19.82
C LYS A 362 -0.70 -21.48 18.46
N THR A 363 -1.38 -20.34 18.37
CA THR A 363 -2.03 -19.89 17.14
C THR A 363 -1.01 -19.51 16.06
N LEU A 364 0.05 -18.78 16.43
CA LEU A 364 1.15 -18.43 15.53
C LEU A 364 1.86 -19.68 14.99
N ARG A 365 2.17 -20.64 15.86
CA ARG A 365 2.83 -21.90 15.47
C ARG A 365 1.97 -22.73 14.52
N ALA A 366 0.67 -22.83 14.80
CA ALA A 366 -0.25 -23.53 13.91
C ALA A 366 -0.25 -22.92 12.51
N LEU A 367 -0.26 -21.58 12.43
CA LEU A 367 -0.20 -20.87 11.15
C LEU A 367 1.16 -21.06 10.43
N VAL A 368 2.27 -21.06 11.16
CA VAL A 368 3.61 -21.33 10.60
C VAL A 368 3.69 -22.74 10.02
N VAL A 369 3.33 -23.76 10.80
CA VAL A 369 3.38 -25.17 10.37
C VAL A 369 2.49 -25.38 9.14
N PHE A 370 1.28 -24.81 9.16
CA PHE A 370 0.40 -24.91 8.02
C PHE A 370 1.02 -24.26 6.77
N THR A 371 1.56 -23.05 6.92
CA THR A 371 2.14 -22.33 5.77
C THR A 371 3.33 -23.06 5.19
N ALA A 372 4.19 -23.65 6.03
CA ALA A 372 5.29 -24.51 5.56
C ALA A 372 4.77 -25.69 4.72
N SER A 373 3.71 -26.36 5.17
CA SER A 373 3.09 -27.46 4.39
C SER A 373 2.46 -26.99 3.08
N GLU A 374 1.91 -25.76 3.04
CA GLU A 374 1.35 -25.17 1.83
C GLU A 374 2.44 -24.80 0.82
N THR A 375 3.58 -24.27 1.31
CA THR A 375 4.73 -23.92 0.46
C THR A 375 5.33 -25.13 -0.24
N GLU A 376 5.49 -26.24 0.47
CA GLU A 376 6.05 -27.48 -0.07
C GLU A 376 5.13 -28.11 -1.12
N ARG A 377 3.82 -28.19 -0.84
CA ARG A 377 2.84 -28.79 -1.77
C ARG A 377 2.66 -28.01 -3.06
N ARG A 378 2.82 -26.69 -3.02
CA ARG A 378 2.50 -25.79 -4.14
C ARG A 378 3.74 -25.22 -4.84
N ASP A 379 4.93 -25.69 -4.47
CA ASP A 379 6.23 -25.11 -4.87
C ASP A 379 6.26 -23.58 -4.71
N MET A 380 5.54 -23.09 -3.70
CA MET A 380 5.42 -21.66 -3.43
C MET A 380 6.57 -21.28 -2.51
N LYS A 381 7.53 -20.52 -3.03
CA LYS A 381 8.63 -20.00 -2.23
C LYS A 381 8.14 -18.81 -1.38
N ILE A 382 7.40 -19.05 -0.30
CA ILE A 382 6.87 -17.99 0.59
C ILE A 382 7.80 -17.83 1.81
N CYS A 383 8.25 -16.60 2.06
CA CYS A 383 9.04 -16.27 3.26
C CYS A 383 8.44 -15.13 4.12
N SER A 384 7.67 -14.20 3.55
CA SER A 384 7.27 -12.97 4.26
C SER A 384 6.29 -13.22 5.41
N GLN A 385 5.25 -14.03 5.18
CA GLN A 385 4.30 -14.38 6.24
C GLN A 385 4.99 -15.14 7.37
N THR A 386 5.84 -16.12 7.02
CA THR A 386 6.52 -16.96 8.01
C THR A 386 7.46 -16.09 8.82
N ALA A 387 8.26 -15.24 8.17
CA ALA A 387 9.13 -14.30 8.85
C ALA A 387 8.38 -13.33 9.78
N LEU A 388 7.19 -12.88 9.38
CA LEU A 388 6.36 -12.01 10.21
C LEU A 388 5.84 -12.76 11.45
N CYS A 389 5.34 -13.98 11.28
CA CYS A 389 4.90 -14.82 12.40
C CYS A 389 6.05 -15.20 13.35
N GLN A 390 7.24 -15.48 12.81
CA GLN A 390 8.43 -15.77 13.60
C GLN A 390 8.92 -14.54 14.36
N SER A 391 8.87 -13.37 13.73
CA SER A 391 9.15 -12.09 14.39
C SER A 391 8.15 -11.82 15.51
N ALA A 392 6.86 -12.10 15.28
CA ALA A 392 5.82 -11.99 16.31
C ALA A 392 6.08 -12.95 17.47
N LEU A 393 6.45 -14.21 17.21
CA LEU A 393 6.85 -15.17 18.25
C LEU A 393 8.05 -14.65 19.06
N ALA A 394 9.08 -14.13 18.40
CA ALA A 394 10.24 -13.58 19.08
C ALA A 394 9.86 -12.43 20.03
N ILE A 395 9.02 -11.50 19.57
CA ILE A 395 8.52 -10.38 20.40
C ILE A 395 7.65 -10.88 21.56
N LEU A 396 6.76 -11.84 21.31
CA LEU A 396 5.88 -12.42 22.32
C LEU A 396 6.67 -13.08 23.47
N HIS A 397 7.82 -13.67 23.15
CA HIS A 397 8.66 -14.39 24.12
C HIS A 397 9.75 -13.52 24.75
N ALA A 398 10.17 -12.43 24.11
CA ALA A 398 11.26 -11.57 24.58
C ALA A 398 11.14 -11.10 26.05
N PRO A 399 9.96 -10.63 26.55
CA PRO A 399 9.83 -10.20 27.94
C PRO A 399 10.13 -11.31 28.95
N TYR A 400 9.94 -12.57 28.57
CA TYR A 400 10.09 -13.74 29.43
C TYR A 400 11.50 -14.34 29.42
N LEU A 401 12.41 -13.81 28.61
CA LEU A 401 13.82 -14.23 28.59
C LEU A 401 14.60 -13.60 29.75
N SER A 402 14.20 -12.41 30.19
CA SER A 402 14.85 -11.74 31.32
C SER A 402 14.60 -12.47 32.64
N PRO A 403 15.62 -12.65 33.50
CA PRO A 403 15.47 -13.18 34.85
C PRO A 403 14.52 -12.36 35.73
N SER A 404 14.35 -11.06 35.44
CA SER A 404 13.53 -10.12 36.22
C SER A 404 12.03 -10.13 35.88
N SER A 405 11.59 -10.97 34.94
CA SER A 405 10.24 -10.89 34.35
C SER A 405 9.09 -11.33 35.26
N GLY A 406 9.35 -11.70 36.52
CA GLY A 406 8.33 -12.23 37.45
C GLY A 406 7.64 -13.52 36.97
N ALA A 407 8.06 -14.06 35.83
CA ALA A 407 7.37 -15.13 35.13
C ALA A 407 7.66 -16.52 35.69
N SER A 408 6.69 -17.41 35.52
CA SER A 408 6.79 -18.81 35.94
C SER A 408 8.02 -19.50 35.33
N LYS A 409 8.58 -20.50 36.01
CA LYS A 409 9.71 -21.31 35.48
C LYS A 409 9.33 -21.96 34.14
N TYR A 410 8.08 -22.41 34.03
CA TYR A 410 7.50 -22.96 32.81
C TYR A 410 7.54 -21.93 31.67
N ARG A 411 7.07 -20.70 31.91
CA ARG A 411 7.02 -19.65 30.88
C ARG A 411 8.41 -19.25 30.37
N ARG A 412 9.39 -19.16 31.26
CA ARG A 412 10.80 -18.91 30.91
C ARG A 412 11.37 -20.04 30.05
N SER A 413 11.07 -21.29 30.40
CA SER A 413 11.47 -22.45 29.59
C SER A 413 10.83 -22.42 28.20
N LEU A 414 9.54 -22.11 28.13
CA LEU A 414 8.80 -22.00 26.87
C LEU A 414 9.39 -20.90 25.97
N ALA A 415 9.73 -19.74 26.54
CA ALA A 415 10.34 -18.63 25.82
C ALA A 415 11.72 -19.00 25.23
N ARG A 416 12.60 -19.66 26.01
CA ARG A 416 13.89 -20.14 25.50
C ARG A 416 13.73 -21.17 24.39
N ASN A 417 12.82 -22.12 24.56
CA ASN A 417 12.54 -23.13 23.54
C ASN A 417 12.02 -22.48 22.25
N ALA A 418 11.17 -21.46 22.37
CA ALA A 418 10.66 -20.71 21.23
C ALA A 418 11.78 -19.97 20.48
N MET A 419 12.65 -19.26 21.20
CA MET A 419 13.80 -18.56 20.60
C MET A 419 14.78 -19.53 19.93
N ASN A 420 15.06 -20.68 20.56
CA ASN A 420 15.89 -21.72 19.94
C ASN A 420 15.27 -22.22 18.64
N GLN A 421 13.99 -22.58 18.65
CA GLN A 421 13.31 -23.12 17.49
C GLN A 421 13.28 -22.11 16.32
N LEU A 422 12.84 -20.87 16.56
CA LEU A 422 12.76 -19.86 15.50
C LEU A 422 14.14 -19.53 14.93
N SER A 423 15.20 -19.61 15.73
CA SER A 423 16.57 -19.32 15.28
C SER A 423 17.11 -20.45 14.40
N HIS A 424 16.86 -21.71 14.79
CA HIS A 424 17.23 -22.87 13.98
C HIS A 424 16.43 -22.97 12.68
N GLU A 425 15.15 -22.57 12.69
CA GLU A 425 14.36 -22.49 11.46
C GLU A 425 14.97 -21.45 10.50
N PHE A 426 15.38 -20.27 10.97
CA PHE A 426 16.07 -19.28 10.12
C PHE A 426 17.45 -19.75 9.64
N LEU A 427 18.17 -20.53 10.47
CA LEU A 427 19.43 -21.16 10.06
C LEU A 427 19.20 -22.13 8.90
N GLY A 428 18.12 -22.93 8.96
CA GLY A 428 17.68 -23.77 7.85
C GLY A 428 17.46 -22.97 6.57
N GLU A 429 16.71 -21.86 6.65
CA GLU A 429 16.51 -20.95 5.52
C GLU A 429 17.82 -20.38 4.99
N SER A 430 18.69 -19.93 5.88
CA SER A 430 19.99 -19.35 5.54
C SER A 430 20.83 -20.35 4.74
N LYS A 431 20.85 -21.63 5.14
CA LYS A 431 21.51 -22.69 4.39
C LYS A 431 20.88 -22.87 3.01
N ARG A 432 19.55 -22.96 2.90
CA ARG A 432 18.87 -23.12 1.59
C ARG A 432 19.20 -21.97 0.63
N ILE A 433 19.16 -20.75 1.16
CA ILE A 433 19.43 -19.52 0.43
C ILE A 433 20.88 -19.49 -0.09
N LEU A 434 21.86 -19.81 0.76
CA LEU A 434 23.29 -19.83 0.39
C LEU A 434 23.65 -20.94 -0.61
N HIS A 435 22.91 -22.05 -0.64
CA HIS A 435 23.07 -23.13 -1.63
C HIS A 435 22.29 -22.89 -2.93
N GLY A 436 21.66 -21.72 -3.12
CA GLY A 436 20.92 -21.38 -4.33
C GLY A 436 19.54 -22.04 -4.46
N ALA A 437 19.03 -22.70 -3.42
CA ALA A 437 17.71 -23.33 -3.40
C ALA A 437 16.57 -22.34 -3.02
N GLY A 438 16.84 -21.03 -3.00
CA GLY A 438 15.92 -19.98 -2.55
C GLY A 438 15.02 -19.37 -3.63
N LEU A 439 14.31 -18.30 -3.26
CA LEU A 439 13.61 -17.38 -4.18
C LEU A 439 14.58 -16.77 -5.19
N HIS A 440 14.06 -16.31 -6.34
CA HIS A 440 14.80 -15.34 -7.15
C HIS A 440 15.14 -14.15 -6.26
N PHE A 441 16.43 -13.82 -6.19
CA PHE A 441 16.98 -12.77 -5.36
C PHE A 441 16.24 -11.42 -5.48
N GLU A 442 15.74 -11.10 -6.67
CA GLU A 442 15.00 -9.88 -6.96
C GLU A 442 13.61 -9.83 -6.31
N ALA A 443 13.01 -11.01 -6.07
CA ALA A 443 11.68 -11.18 -5.47
C ALA A 443 11.71 -11.28 -3.93
N THR A 444 12.89 -11.19 -3.30
CA THR A 444 13.01 -11.22 -1.84
C THR A 444 12.33 -10.01 -1.19
N SER A 445 11.53 -10.27 -0.16
CA SER A 445 10.86 -9.21 0.61
C SER A 445 11.72 -8.73 1.78
N PRO A 446 11.79 -7.41 2.06
CA PRO A 446 12.51 -6.88 3.21
C PRO A 446 11.90 -7.29 4.54
N LEU A 447 10.63 -7.73 4.55
CA LEU A 447 9.92 -8.18 5.74
C LEU A 447 10.57 -9.39 6.44
N SER A 448 11.52 -10.06 5.77
CA SER A 448 12.23 -11.21 6.30
C SER A 448 13.38 -10.88 7.27
N PHE A 449 13.93 -9.66 7.21
CA PHE A 449 15.21 -9.37 7.88
C PHE A 449 15.12 -9.26 9.40
N HIS A 450 13.98 -8.86 9.96
CA HIS A 450 13.81 -8.81 11.41
C HIS A 450 13.93 -10.22 12.03
N TRP A 451 13.39 -11.25 11.38
CA TRP A 451 13.54 -12.64 11.85
C TRP A 451 15.01 -13.06 11.85
N GLY A 452 15.74 -12.77 10.77
CA GLY A 452 17.17 -13.08 10.68
C GLY A 452 18.01 -12.33 11.71
N TYR A 453 17.69 -11.07 11.96
CA TYR A 453 18.31 -10.28 13.03
C TYR A 453 18.09 -10.92 14.41
N MET A 454 16.85 -11.31 14.74
CA MET A 454 16.54 -11.97 16.02
C MET A 454 17.25 -13.32 16.17
N ALA A 455 17.31 -14.11 15.09
CA ALA A 455 18.02 -15.39 15.08
C ALA A 455 19.53 -15.21 15.30
N SER A 456 20.14 -14.23 14.63
CA SER A 456 21.57 -13.94 14.78
C SER A 456 21.91 -13.44 16.17
N ALA A 457 21.09 -12.54 16.74
CA ALA A 457 21.27 -12.05 18.11
C ALA A 457 21.16 -13.21 19.13
N HIS A 458 20.21 -14.12 18.92
CA HIS A 458 20.06 -15.30 19.77
C HIS A 458 21.25 -16.27 19.69
N PHE A 459 21.79 -16.54 18.51
CA PHE A 459 23.01 -17.35 18.39
C PHE A 459 24.24 -16.67 19.00
N ALA A 460 24.35 -15.34 18.90
CA ALA A 460 25.41 -14.59 19.56
C ALA A 460 25.35 -14.77 21.08
N LEU A 461 24.15 -14.69 21.68
CA LEU A 461 23.92 -14.96 23.09
C LEU A 461 24.32 -16.37 23.51
N LEU A 462 23.95 -17.38 22.71
CA LEU A 462 24.31 -18.77 22.99
C LEU A 462 25.83 -18.99 22.89
N SER A 463 26.49 -18.39 21.90
CA SER A 463 27.94 -18.49 21.73
C SER A 463 28.72 -17.81 22.87
N GLN A 464 28.18 -16.74 23.45
CA GLN A 464 28.77 -16.10 24.63
C GLN A 464 28.61 -16.97 25.89
N ALA A 465 27.48 -17.68 26.02
CA ALA A 465 27.21 -18.56 27.15
C ALA A 465 28.00 -19.87 27.08
N ASP A 466 28.19 -20.42 25.88
CA ASP A 466 28.96 -21.64 25.62
C ASP A 466 29.79 -21.51 24.33
N PRO A 467 31.08 -21.13 24.45
CA PRO A 467 31.98 -20.96 23.31
C PRO A 467 32.30 -22.25 22.54
N GLN A 468 32.04 -23.44 23.11
CA GLN A 468 32.29 -24.72 22.45
C GLN A 468 31.09 -25.21 21.63
N SER A 469 29.95 -24.52 21.71
CA SER A 469 28.73 -24.89 20.99
C SER A 469 28.79 -24.55 19.49
N ASP A 470 27.98 -25.25 18.69
CA ASP A 470 27.77 -24.97 17.26
C ASP A 470 27.12 -23.59 16.99
N ALA A 471 26.79 -22.82 18.04
CA ALA A 471 26.12 -21.53 17.92
C ALA A 471 26.95 -20.49 17.14
N SER A 472 28.28 -20.52 17.29
CA SER A 472 29.16 -19.62 16.54
C SER A 472 29.09 -19.88 15.02
N SER A 473 29.16 -21.15 14.60
CA SER A 473 29.01 -21.52 13.19
C SER A 473 27.61 -21.23 12.64
N ALA A 474 26.57 -21.46 13.46
CA ALA A 474 25.21 -21.10 13.11
C ALA A 474 25.06 -19.58 12.90
N GLN A 475 25.65 -18.77 13.79
CA GLN A 475 25.67 -17.31 13.66
C GLN A 475 26.36 -16.88 12.38
N GLU A 476 27.53 -17.43 12.03
CA GLU A 476 28.25 -17.10 10.79
C GLU A 476 27.44 -17.41 9.53
N THR A 477 26.70 -18.52 9.55
CA THR A 477 25.82 -18.92 8.43
C THR A 477 24.68 -17.92 8.25
N VAL A 478 24.00 -17.57 9.35
CA VAL A 478 22.93 -16.56 9.37
C VAL A 478 23.46 -15.19 8.93
N HIS A 479 24.65 -14.83 9.42
CA HIS A 479 25.33 -13.58 9.09
C HIS A 479 25.62 -13.49 7.58
N SER A 480 26.08 -14.59 6.98
CA SER A 480 26.35 -14.68 5.54
C SER A 480 25.08 -14.55 4.71
N ALA A 481 23.95 -15.13 5.14
CA ALA A 481 22.68 -14.97 4.46
C ALA A 481 22.17 -13.51 4.51
N LEU A 482 22.31 -12.83 5.65
CA LEU A 482 22.00 -11.41 5.78
C LEU A 482 22.92 -10.53 4.92
N LYS A 483 24.21 -10.86 4.81
CA LYS A 483 25.14 -10.18 3.88
C LYS A 483 24.69 -10.30 2.43
N MET A 484 24.18 -11.47 2.02
CA MET A 484 23.57 -11.62 0.70
C MET A 484 22.29 -10.80 0.57
N GLY A 485 21.44 -10.76 1.60
CA GLY A 485 20.27 -9.87 1.66
C GLY A 485 20.61 -8.39 1.45
N ASN A 486 21.77 -7.94 1.96
CA ASN A 486 22.27 -6.56 1.80
C ASN A 486 22.56 -6.16 0.36
N ALA A 487 22.77 -7.13 -0.54
CA ALA A 487 22.90 -6.85 -1.96
C ALA A 487 21.56 -6.43 -2.60
N ARG A 488 20.41 -6.85 -2.04
CA ARG A 488 19.07 -6.47 -2.52
C ARG A 488 18.51 -5.28 -1.76
N TRP A 489 18.64 -5.32 -0.44
CA TRP A 489 17.98 -4.43 0.51
C TRP A 489 18.96 -4.01 1.59
N ARG A 490 19.27 -2.70 1.66
CA ARG A 490 20.27 -2.17 2.61
C ARG A 490 19.86 -2.32 4.07
N ALA A 491 18.57 -2.56 4.35
CA ALA A 491 18.10 -2.87 5.69
C ALA A 491 18.79 -4.10 6.31
N ALA A 492 19.12 -5.11 5.51
CA ALA A 492 19.89 -6.25 6.01
C ALA A 492 21.26 -5.81 6.54
N GLY A 493 21.98 -4.95 5.80
CA GLY A 493 23.26 -4.37 6.24
C GLY A 493 23.13 -3.49 7.49
N ALA A 494 22.02 -2.75 7.62
CA ALA A 494 21.74 -1.98 8.84
C ALA A 494 21.58 -2.89 10.07
N TYR A 495 20.86 -4.02 9.94
CA TYR A 495 20.78 -5.03 11.00
C TYR A 495 22.15 -5.64 11.33
N LEU A 496 23.00 -5.89 10.33
CA LEU A 496 24.37 -6.37 10.57
C LEU A 496 25.18 -5.37 11.40
N GLY A 497 25.14 -4.09 11.03
CA GLY A 497 25.83 -3.05 11.78
C GLY A 497 25.38 -2.97 13.24
N ILE A 498 24.08 -3.21 13.52
CA ILE A 498 23.57 -3.28 14.90
C ILE A 498 24.14 -4.49 15.64
N LEU A 499 24.20 -5.66 15.00
CA LEU A 499 24.74 -6.89 15.59
C LEU A 499 26.25 -6.75 15.89
N ASP A 500 27.02 -6.20 14.95
CA ASP A 500 28.45 -5.95 15.11
C ASP A 500 28.71 -4.96 16.26
N ALA A 501 27.90 -3.90 16.35
CA ALA A 501 27.99 -2.95 17.45
C ALA A 501 27.67 -3.59 18.82
N ARG A 502 26.65 -4.45 18.89
CA ARG A 502 26.33 -5.20 20.12
C ARG A 502 27.47 -6.10 20.55
N GLN A 503 28.06 -6.84 19.60
CA GLN A 503 29.20 -7.72 19.88
C GLN A 503 30.41 -6.91 20.39
N ALA A 504 30.71 -5.76 19.77
CA ALA A 504 31.79 -4.89 20.22
C ALA A 504 31.55 -4.31 21.63
N MET A 505 30.30 -4.05 22.01
CA MET A 505 29.93 -3.54 23.33
C MET A 505 29.70 -4.64 24.39
N GLY A 506 29.80 -5.93 24.03
CA GLY A 506 29.46 -7.04 24.92
C GLY A 506 28.00 -7.05 25.34
N LEU A 507 27.11 -6.49 24.51
CA LEU A 507 25.68 -6.45 24.77
C LEU A 507 24.96 -7.69 24.20
N PRO A 508 23.87 -8.13 24.87
CA PRO A 508 23.03 -9.23 24.43
C PRO A 508 22.28 -9.00 23.11
#